data_AF-A0A246BS96-F1
#
_entry.id   AF-A0A246BS96-F1
#
_cell.length_a   1.000
_cell.length_b   1.000
_cell.length_c   1.000
_cell.angle_alpha   90.00
_cell.angle_beta   90.00
_cell.angle_gamma   90.00
#
_symmetry.space_group_name_H-M   'P 1'
#
loop_
_entity.id
_entity.type
_entity.pdbx_description
1 polymer ?
#
loop_
_entity_poly.entity_id
_entity_poly.type
_entity_poly.pdbx_seq_one_letter_code
_entity_poly.pdbx_strand_id
1 'polypeptide(L)'
;MTNPFLRTALITGAVIAVVNIVFASLEYGLPNLPWWFYAAQLLLLPAMLLPMRYFPQASVTPDYLRRAGLFALGWAVPYAIYKFAHDVLSPVFSPGASLVGYVVTVALFSLIFAAVRRPGAGGRR
;
A
#
# COMPACT_ATOMS: atom_id res chain seq x y z
N MET A 1 16.07 22.75 2.18
CA MET A 1 15.54 22.20 0.92
C MET A 1 14.72 20.96 1.25
N THR A 2 13.41 20.95 1.00
CA THR A 2 12.55 19.79 1.26
C THR A 2 12.87 18.69 0.26
N ASN A 3 13.26 17.50 0.74
CA ASN A 3 13.49 16.35 -0.12
C ASN A 3 12.15 15.92 -0.77
N PRO A 4 11.97 16.04 -2.09
CA PRO A 4 10.71 15.74 -2.75
C PRO A 4 10.28 14.29 -2.58
N PHE A 5 11.23 13.35 -2.51
CA PHE A 5 10.95 11.93 -2.28
C PHE A 5 10.35 11.70 -0.89
N LEU A 6 10.97 12.26 0.14
CA LEU A 6 10.47 12.19 1.52
C LEU A 6 9.07 12.80 1.62
N ARG A 7 8.87 13.96 0.99
CA ARG A 7 7.56 14.63 0.96
C ARG A 7 6.49 13.73 0.33
N THR A 8 6.76 13.14 -0.84
CA THR A 8 5.76 12.28 -1.49
C THR A 8 5.49 11.02 -0.68
N ALA A 9 6.52 10.37 -0.12
CA ALA A 9 6.33 9.20 0.73
C ALA A 9 5.43 9.50 1.94
N LEU A 10 5.70 10.61 2.65
CA LEU A 10 4.89 11.04 3.80
C LEU A 10 3.46 11.40 3.40
N ILE A 11 3.27 12.12 2.28
CA ILE A 11 1.93 12.45 1.78
C ILE A 11 1.16 11.18 1.42
N THR A 12 1.77 10.25 0.68
CA THR A 12 1.10 9.00 0.31
C THR A 12 0.75 8.17 1.55
N GLY A 13 1.67 8.04 2.51
CA GLY A 13 1.39 7.36 3.78
C GLY A 13 0.25 8.00 4.55
N ALA A 14 0.23 9.33 4.65
CA ALA A 14 -0.83 10.08 5.31
C ALA A 14 -2.19 9.92 4.61
N VAL A 15 -2.20 9.92 3.27
CA VAL A 15 -3.43 9.68 2.48
C VAL A 15 -3.97 8.28 2.75
N ILE A 16 -3.12 7.25 2.74
CA ILE A 16 -3.56 5.87 3.03
C ILE A 16 -4.12 5.77 4.46
N ALA A 17 -3.46 6.40 5.44
CA ALA A 17 -3.90 6.43 6.82
C ALA A 17 -5.29 7.07 6.96
N VAL A 18 -5.50 8.23 6.35
CA VAL A 18 -6.79 8.94 6.39
C VAL A 18 -7.87 8.12 5.72
N VAL A 19 -7.60 7.54 4.54
CA VAL A 19 -8.55 6.68 3.83
C VAL A 19 -8.96 5.48 4.69
N ASN A 20 -8.02 4.85 5.39
CA ASN A 20 -8.31 3.71 6.25
C ASN A 20 -9.18 4.12 7.45
N ILE A 21 -8.88 5.27 8.07
CA ILE A 21 -9.71 5.81 9.17
C ILE A 21 -11.13 6.07 8.67
N VAL A 22 -11.29 6.66 7.48
CA VAL A 22 -12.61 6.92 6.90
C VAL A 22 -13.37 5.60 6.70
N PHE A 23 -12.76 4.59 6.08
CA PHE A 23 -13.43 3.31 5.86
C PHE A 23 -13.77 2.58 7.17
N ALA A 24 -12.84 2.52 8.12
CA ALA A 24 -13.10 1.94 9.43
C ALA A 24 -14.21 2.71 10.19
N SER A 25 -14.25 4.03 10.06
CA SER A 25 -15.29 4.85 10.69
C SER A 25 -16.66 4.65 10.06
N LEU A 26 -16.73 4.44 8.74
CA LEU A 26 -17.98 4.15 8.04
C LEU A 26 -18.54 2.77 8.41
N GLU A 27 -17.66 1.81 8.69
CA GLU A 27 -18.06 0.43 9.02
C GLU A 27 -18.36 0.23 10.52
N TYR A 28 -17.48 0.73 11.40
CA TYR A 28 -17.55 0.48 12.84
C TYR A 28 -18.03 1.68 13.66
N GLY A 29 -18.06 2.88 13.06
CA GLY A 29 -18.33 4.13 13.76
C GLY A 29 -17.07 4.72 14.41
N LEU A 30 -16.81 6.01 14.17
CA LEU A 30 -15.61 6.72 14.67
C LEU A 30 -15.38 6.56 16.20
N PRO A 31 -16.41 6.64 17.08
CA PRO A 31 -16.22 6.49 18.52
C PRO A 31 -15.82 5.08 18.98
N ASN A 32 -16.08 4.06 18.15
CA ASN A 32 -15.82 2.66 18.47
C ASN A 32 -14.41 2.23 18.02
N LEU A 33 -13.67 3.09 17.30
CA LEU A 33 -12.33 2.78 16.87
C LEU A 33 -11.35 2.86 18.05
N PRO A 34 -10.61 1.78 18.35
CA PRO A 34 -9.70 1.75 19.48
C PRO A 34 -8.46 2.63 19.20
N TRP A 35 -7.84 3.16 20.26
CA TRP A 35 -6.68 4.04 20.14
C TRP A 35 -5.51 3.39 19.37
N TRP A 36 -5.33 2.07 19.49
CA TRP A 36 -4.26 1.34 18.80
C TRP A 36 -4.44 1.35 17.28
N PHE A 37 -5.69 1.46 16.79
CA PHE A 37 -5.95 1.52 15.35
C PHE A 37 -5.34 2.80 14.76
N TYR A 38 -5.50 3.93 15.44
CA TYR A 38 -4.88 5.20 15.06
C TYR A 38 -3.36 5.15 15.16
N ALA A 39 -2.82 4.51 16.20
CA ALA A 39 -1.37 4.29 16.33
C ALA A 39 -0.82 3.45 15.16
N ALA A 40 -1.55 2.43 14.71
CA ALA A 40 -1.17 1.65 13.54
C ALA A 40 -1.19 2.50 12.26
N GLN A 41 -2.11 3.45 12.11
CA GLN A 41 -2.13 4.35 10.96
C GLN A 41 -0.89 5.26 10.90
N LEU A 42 -0.31 5.63 12.04
CA LEU A 42 0.94 6.41 12.05
C LEU A 42 2.12 5.63 11.45
N LEU A 43 2.10 4.29 11.49
CA LEU A 43 3.11 3.44 10.86
C LEU A 43 3.10 3.56 9.34
N LEU A 44 2.00 4.03 8.73
CA LEU A 44 1.93 4.25 7.28
C LEU A 44 2.83 5.39 6.81
N LEU A 45 3.16 6.35 7.69
CA LEU A 45 4.08 7.45 7.37
C LEU A 45 5.48 6.92 7.03
N PRO A 46 6.16 6.14 7.89
CA PRO A 46 7.44 5.53 7.55
C PRO A 46 7.30 4.35 6.58
N ALA A 47 6.15 3.66 6.52
CA ALA A 47 5.95 2.49 5.66
C ALA A 47 6.18 2.76 4.18
N MET A 48 6.01 4.01 3.73
CA MET A 48 6.24 4.40 2.34
C MET A 48 7.71 4.74 2.05
N LEU A 49 8.56 5.02 3.05
CA LEU A 49 9.91 5.53 2.81
C LEU A 49 10.79 4.57 2.00
N LEU A 50 10.79 3.29 2.39
CA LEU A 50 11.58 2.28 1.69
C LEU A 50 10.92 1.81 0.39
N PRO A 51 9.61 1.52 0.34
CA PRO A 51 8.98 0.99 -0.86
C PRO A 51 8.87 2.00 -2.01
N MET A 52 8.87 3.31 -1.71
CA MET A 52 8.67 4.36 -2.70
C MET A 52 9.70 4.34 -3.83
N ARG A 53 10.91 3.81 -3.58
CA ARG A 53 11.95 3.65 -4.62
C ARG A 53 11.61 2.60 -5.69
N TYR A 54 10.73 1.65 -5.39
CA TYR A 54 10.38 0.58 -6.32
C TYR A 54 9.41 1.05 -7.40
N PHE A 55 8.55 2.06 -7.15
CA PHE A 55 7.58 2.53 -8.15
C PHE A 55 8.24 3.16 -9.41
N PRO A 56 9.26 4.04 -9.28
CA PRO A 56 9.99 4.53 -10.45
C PRO A 56 10.70 3.40 -11.20
N GLN A 57 11.35 2.47 -10.47
CA GLN A 57 12.03 1.31 -11.06
C GLN A 57 11.06 0.41 -11.83
N ALA A 58 9.88 0.14 -11.25
CA ALA A 58 8.83 -0.62 -11.90
C ALA A 58 8.39 0.04 -13.21
N SER A 59 8.20 1.37 -13.19
CA SER A 59 7.69 2.14 -14.34
C SER A 59 8.60 2.12 -15.58
N VAL A 60 9.89 1.85 -15.40
CA VAL A 60 10.86 1.75 -16.51
C VAL A 60 11.26 0.31 -16.86
N THR A 61 10.85 -0.67 -16.06
CA THR A 61 11.21 -2.08 -16.25
C THR A 61 10.39 -2.68 -17.41
N PRO A 62 11.01 -3.19 -18.50
CA PRO A 62 10.26 -3.73 -19.65
C PRO A 62 9.60 -5.09 -19.37
N ASP A 63 10.30 -5.96 -18.65
CA ASP A 63 9.81 -7.30 -18.31
C ASP A 63 8.58 -7.22 -17.40
N TYR A 64 7.50 -7.90 -17.77
CA TYR A 64 6.19 -7.79 -17.11
C TYR A 64 6.22 -8.33 -15.67
N LEU A 65 6.74 -9.55 -15.49
CA LEU A 65 6.74 -10.21 -14.18
C LEU A 65 7.68 -9.49 -13.20
N ARG A 66 8.86 -9.06 -13.66
CA ARG A 66 9.78 -8.25 -12.85
C ARG A 66 9.17 -6.91 -12.48
N ARG A 67 8.48 -6.24 -13.41
CA ARG A 67 7.75 -4.99 -13.13
C ARG A 67 6.65 -5.20 -12.10
N ALA A 68 5.87 -6.27 -12.23
CA ALA A 68 4.86 -6.64 -11.24
C ALA A 68 5.49 -6.90 -9.86
N GLY A 69 6.62 -7.61 -9.80
CA GLY A 69 7.36 -7.82 -8.56
C GLY A 69 7.80 -6.50 -7.89
N LEU A 70 8.26 -5.52 -8.67
CA LEU A 70 8.63 -4.20 -8.14
C LEU A 70 7.40 -3.42 -7.63
N PHE A 71 6.25 -3.50 -8.32
CA PHE A 71 5.00 -2.96 -7.78
C PHE A 71 4.57 -3.65 -6.49
N ALA A 72 4.73 -4.98 -6.40
CA ALA A 72 4.41 -5.74 -5.20
C ALA A 72 5.27 -5.32 -4.01
N LEU A 73 6.58 -5.16 -4.22
CA LEU A 73 7.49 -4.63 -3.19
C LEU A 73 7.13 -3.19 -2.79
N GLY A 74 6.64 -2.39 -3.72
CA GLY A 74 6.13 -1.04 -3.47
C GLY A 74 4.90 -1.03 -2.55
N TRP A 75 3.98 -1.98 -2.73
CA TRP A 75 2.71 -2.02 -2.00
C TRP A 75 2.71 -2.90 -0.75
N ALA A 76 3.63 -3.85 -0.62
CA ALA A 76 3.61 -4.88 0.42
C ALA A 76 3.44 -4.31 1.84
N VAL A 77 4.39 -3.47 2.28
CA VAL A 77 4.40 -2.94 3.65
C VAL A 77 3.18 -2.03 3.96
N PRO A 78 2.89 -0.98 3.16
CA PRO A 78 1.76 -0.11 3.47
C PRO A 78 0.42 -0.86 3.40
N TYR A 79 0.27 -1.80 2.47
CA TYR A 79 -0.97 -2.57 2.35
C TYR A 79 -1.15 -3.59 3.48
N ALA A 80 -0.06 -4.17 4.00
CA ALA A 80 -0.12 -5.02 5.18
C ALA A 80 -0.63 -4.25 6.41
N ILE A 81 -0.07 -3.06 6.67
CA ILE A 81 -0.50 -2.22 7.80
C ILE A 81 -1.97 -1.81 7.61
N TYR A 82 -2.32 -1.31 6.43
CA TYR A 82 -3.69 -0.92 6.09
C TYR A 82 -4.68 -2.06 6.37
N LYS A 83 -4.43 -3.23 5.78
CA LYS A 83 -5.36 -4.37 5.80
C LYS A 83 -5.43 -5.03 7.16
N PHE A 84 -4.30 -5.33 7.80
CA PHE A 84 -4.33 -6.01 9.09
C PHE A 84 -4.89 -5.12 10.20
N ALA A 85 -4.59 -3.81 10.20
CA ALA A 85 -5.17 -2.90 11.17
C ALA A 85 -6.70 -2.82 11.04
N HIS A 86 -7.22 -2.87 9.80
CA HIS A 86 -8.66 -2.86 9.54
C HIS A 86 -9.32 -4.21 9.87
N ASP A 87 -8.78 -5.32 9.37
CA ASP A 87 -9.38 -6.65 9.51
C ASP A 87 -9.49 -7.09 10.98
N VAL A 88 -8.54 -6.67 11.84
CA VAL A 88 -8.54 -6.97 13.29
C VAL A 88 -9.71 -6.29 14.03
N LEU A 89 -10.33 -5.25 13.46
CA LEU A 89 -11.52 -4.63 14.04
C LEU A 89 -12.75 -5.54 13.96
N SER A 90 -12.74 -6.52 13.03
CA SER A 90 -13.87 -7.41 12.84
C SER A 90 -13.97 -8.44 13.98
N PRO A 91 -15.16 -8.67 14.56
CA PRO A 91 -15.35 -9.68 15.60
C PRO A 91 -15.18 -11.12 15.08
N VAL A 92 -15.20 -11.31 13.76
CA VAL A 92 -14.99 -12.61 13.10
C VAL A 92 -13.60 -12.69 12.43
N PHE A 93 -12.64 -11.90 12.90
CA PHE A 93 -11.30 -11.85 12.35
C PHE A 93 -10.63 -13.23 12.30
N SER A 94 -10.11 -13.58 11.12
CA SER A 94 -9.27 -14.75 10.89
C SER A 94 -7.92 -14.32 10.33
N PRO A 95 -6.82 -14.49 11.08
CA PRO A 95 -5.47 -14.12 10.62
C PRO A 95 -5.11 -14.79 9.29
N GLY A 96 -5.49 -16.06 9.11
CA GLY A 96 -5.23 -16.81 7.88
C GLY A 96 -5.98 -16.23 6.68
N ALA A 97 -7.27 -15.97 6.82
CA ALA A 97 -8.07 -15.37 5.75
C ALA A 97 -7.57 -13.95 5.40
N SER A 98 -7.18 -13.17 6.41
CA SER A 98 -6.61 -11.84 6.23
C SER A 98 -5.27 -11.89 5.47
N LEU A 99 -4.37 -12.82 5.84
CA LEU A 99 -3.10 -13.03 5.14
C LEU A 99 -3.30 -13.43 3.68
N VAL A 100 -4.21 -14.37 3.42
CA VAL A 100 -4.54 -14.78 2.04
C VAL A 100 -5.08 -13.60 1.25
N GLY A 101 -6.05 -12.86 1.81
CA GLY A 101 -6.60 -11.67 1.17
C GLY A 101 -5.53 -10.60 0.91
N TYR A 102 -4.59 -10.41 1.84
CA TYR A 102 -3.45 -9.51 1.68
C TYR A 102 -2.59 -9.92 0.48
N VAL A 103 -2.15 -11.18 0.42
CA VAL A 103 -1.31 -11.69 -0.67
C VAL A 103 -2.02 -11.57 -2.01
N VAL A 104 -3.30 -11.96 -2.06
CA VAL A 104 -4.11 -11.89 -3.29
C VAL A 104 -4.26 -10.45 -3.76
N THR A 105 -4.63 -9.50 -2.89
CA THR A 105 -4.81 -8.12 -3.32
C THR A 105 -3.49 -7.48 -3.77
N VAL A 106 -2.38 -7.71 -3.05
CA VAL A 106 -1.07 -7.21 -3.48
C VAL A 106 -0.70 -7.80 -4.84
N ALA A 107 -0.89 -9.10 -5.05
CA ALA A 107 -0.61 -9.74 -6.33
C ALA A 107 -1.47 -9.13 -7.47
N LEU A 108 -2.79 -9.03 -7.27
CA LEU A 108 -3.71 -8.47 -8.26
C LEU A 108 -3.39 -7.01 -8.60
N PHE A 109 -3.23 -6.15 -7.58
CA PHE A 109 -2.84 -4.77 -7.81
C PHE A 109 -1.53 -4.67 -8.55
N SER A 110 -0.53 -5.45 -8.16
CA SER A 110 0.79 -5.39 -8.79
C SER A 110 0.76 -5.81 -10.26
N LEU A 111 -0.03 -6.84 -10.60
CA LEU A 111 -0.25 -7.28 -11.98
C LEU A 111 -1.00 -6.23 -12.81
N ILE A 112 -2.03 -5.60 -12.23
CA ILE A 112 -2.80 -4.52 -12.88
C ILE A 112 -1.90 -3.30 -13.12
N PHE A 113 -1.17 -2.83 -12.11
CA PHE A 113 -0.24 -1.71 -12.23
C PHE A 113 0.87 -2.00 -13.25
N ALA A 114 1.39 -3.24 -13.28
CA ALA A 114 2.37 -3.65 -14.28
C ALA A 114 1.79 -3.64 -15.72
N ALA A 115 0.51 -3.94 -15.89
CA ALA A 115 -0.15 -3.85 -17.20
C ALA A 115 -0.34 -2.39 -17.63
N VAL A 116 -0.83 -1.54 -16.73
CA VAL A 116 -1.12 -0.12 -16.99
C VAL A 116 0.15 0.71 -17.22
N ARG A 117 1.22 0.45 -16.45
CA ARG A 117 2.48 1.21 -16.50
C ARG A 117 3.52 0.57 -17.43
N ARG A 118 3.09 -0.01 -18.55
CA ARG A 118 4.01 -0.56 -19.54
C ARG A 118 4.88 0.58 -20.12
N PRO A 119 6.22 0.47 -20.08
CA PRO A 119 7.07 1.47 -20.72
C PRO A 119 6.81 1.49 -22.23
N GLY A 120 6.69 2.68 -22.80
CA GLY A 120 6.43 2.88 -24.22
C GLY A 120 7.55 2.32 -25.12
N ALA A 121 7.22 1.96 -26.36
CA ALA A 121 8.15 1.34 -27.32
C ALA A 121 9.37 2.23 -27.71
N GLY A 122 9.37 3.52 -27.35
CA GLY A 122 10.43 4.48 -27.67
C GLY A 122 11.62 4.52 -26.72
N GLY A 123 11.66 3.68 -25.67
CA GLY A 123 12.73 3.65 -24.67
C GLY A 123 13.99 2.87 -25.06
N ARG A 124 14.12 2.45 -26.33
CA ARG A 124 15.36 1.90 -26.90
C ARG A 124 16.02 3.00 -27.72
N ARG A 125 16.81 3.84 -27.07
CA ARG A 125 17.92 4.57 -27.69
C ARG A 125 19.17 4.26 -26.89
#